data_AF-A0A2J7RC10-F1
#
_entry.id   AF-A0A2J7RC10-F1
#
_cell.length_a   1.000
_cell.length_b   1.000
_cell.length_c   1.000
_cell.angle_alpha   90.00
_cell.angle_beta   90.00
_cell.angle_gamma   90.00
#
_symmetry.space_group_name_H-M   'P 1'
#
loop_
_entity.id
_entity.type
_entity.pdbx_description
1 polymer ?
#
loop_
_entity_poly.entity_id
_entity_poly.type
_entity_poly.pdbx_seq_one_letter_code
_entity_poly.pdbx_strand_id
1 'polypeptide(L)'
;MDTEFSLNDFPSEFVYDIDNKESNISKKYLLIRANLQNKEDCERWLKAYESKSRTKWIVAKVMTTPFRSVFHKMWMCHLSNRNKSKDSQRSTDCKAKIDIKVKKLNRNTKRKDKYLRRDPPLSAVMHLVLKHNHHVQCDSVLKYLRISQEVTEEFECYFRDGLTPIEACEVHEMKIKLNGNADINLADGSLNPSLRKVYHLFHKWRRVTAAGAQPIKTDTLRDPLKEAVQCLNNHSTQLC
;
A
#
# COMPACT_ATOMS: atom_id res chain seq x y z
N MET A 1 -14.26 4.93 18.62
CA MET A 1 -12.88 5.45 18.70
C MET A 1 -12.50 5.94 17.32
N ASP A 2 -12.40 7.25 17.19
CA ASP A 2 -12.14 7.94 15.93
C ASP A 2 -10.63 8.03 15.72
N THR A 3 -10.10 7.41 14.67
CA THR A 3 -8.78 7.80 14.17
C THR A 3 -8.87 9.27 13.78
N GLU A 4 -8.07 10.14 14.40
CA GLU A 4 -8.00 11.55 14.05
C GLU A 4 -7.48 11.64 12.62
N PHE A 5 -8.39 12.02 11.72
CA PHE A 5 -8.03 12.38 10.37
C PHE A 5 -7.28 13.71 10.43
N SER A 6 -6.07 13.77 9.89
CA SER A 6 -5.31 15.00 9.78
C SER A 6 -5.05 15.36 8.32
N LEU A 7 -5.17 16.65 7.99
CA LEU A 7 -4.74 17.16 6.68
C LEU A 7 -3.23 16.94 6.45
N ASN A 8 -2.45 16.76 7.52
CA ASN A 8 -1.02 16.45 7.44
C ASN A 8 -0.74 15.05 6.88
N ASP A 9 -1.75 14.18 6.87
CA ASP A 9 -1.66 12.84 6.28
C ASP A 9 -1.56 12.89 4.75
N PHE A 10 -1.90 14.03 4.13
CA PHE A 10 -1.77 14.18 2.69
C PHE A 10 -0.29 14.32 2.26
N PRO A 11 0.10 13.69 1.14
CA PRO A 11 1.45 13.84 0.60
C PRO A 11 1.73 15.29 0.22
N SER A 12 2.78 15.90 0.78
CA SER A 12 3.12 17.31 0.60
C SER A 12 3.67 17.64 -0.80
N GLU A 13 4.02 16.63 -1.59
CA GLU A 13 4.52 16.77 -2.95
C GLU A 13 3.45 17.25 -3.95
N PHE A 14 2.18 17.24 -3.57
CA PHE A 14 1.07 17.69 -4.41
C PHE A 14 0.42 18.95 -3.87
N VAL A 15 -0.21 19.69 -4.78
CA VAL A 15 -0.97 20.89 -4.48
C VAL A 15 -2.44 20.51 -4.35
N TYR A 16 -3.07 20.98 -3.27
CA TYR A 16 -4.46 20.70 -2.96
C TYR A 16 -5.28 21.98 -2.84
N ASP A 17 -6.56 21.86 -3.15
CA ASP A 17 -7.58 22.79 -2.67
C ASP A 17 -8.79 21.99 -2.18
N ILE A 18 -9.25 22.30 -0.98
CA ILE A 18 -10.40 21.64 -0.35
C ILE A 18 -11.65 22.41 -0.74
N ASP A 19 -12.60 21.72 -1.37
CA ASP A 19 -13.90 22.32 -1.63
C ASP A 19 -14.74 22.29 -0.35
N ASN A 20 -14.63 23.36 0.44
CA ASN A 20 -15.32 23.49 1.72
C ASN A 20 -16.85 23.48 1.61
N LYS A 21 -17.42 23.75 0.42
CA LYS A 21 -18.88 23.73 0.23
C LYS A 21 -19.45 22.33 0.15
N GLU A 22 -18.71 21.42 -0.49
CA GLU A 22 -19.13 20.02 -0.66
C GLU A 22 -18.51 19.10 0.40
N SER A 23 -17.45 19.55 1.08
CA SER A 23 -16.80 18.79 2.16
C SER A 23 -17.60 18.88 3.47
N ASN A 24 -17.57 17.80 4.25
CA ASN A 24 -18.10 17.74 5.60
C ASN A 24 -17.02 17.14 6.52
N ILE A 25 -16.25 18.03 7.14
CA ILE A 25 -15.09 17.68 7.98
C ILE A 25 -15.52 16.83 9.19
N SER A 26 -16.65 17.16 9.84
CA SER A 26 -17.15 16.39 10.99
C SER A 26 -17.54 14.97 10.62
N LYS A 27 -18.04 14.75 9.39
CA LYS A 27 -18.32 13.41 8.85
C LYS A 27 -17.11 12.76 8.18
N LYS A 28 -15.92 13.37 8.23
CA LYS A 28 -14.70 12.93 7.54
C LYS A 28 -14.93 12.66 6.05
N TYR A 29 -15.75 13.49 5.43
CA TYR A 29 -16.04 13.49 4.01
C TYR A 29 -15.39 14.72 3.36
N LEU A 30 -14.52 14.51 2.38
CA LEU A 30 -13.78 15.59 1.74
C LEU A 30 -13.91 15.51 0.23
N LEU A 31 -14.15 16.65 -0.37
CA LEU A 31 -13.97 16.87 -1.79
C LEU A 31 -12.70 17.70 -1.99
N ILE A 32 -11.70 17.11 -2.64
CA ILE A 32 -10.40 17.73 -2.84
C ILE A 32 -10.10 17.85 -4.33
N ARG A 33 -9.54 18.99 -4.71
CA ARG A 33 -8.95 19.24 -6.02
C ARG A 33 -7.44 19.13 -5.90
N ALA A 34 -6.81 18.33 -6.74
CA ALA A 34 -5.36 18.14 -6.70
C ALA A 34 -4.73 18.22 -8.10
N ASN A 35 -3.44 18.52 -8.16
CA ASN A 35 -2.66 18.60 -9.40
C ASN A 35 -2.22 17.22 -9.95
N LEU A 36 -2.98 16.14 -9.72
CA LEU A 36 -2.69 14.81 -10.30
C LEU A 36 -3.11 14.79 -11.77
N GLN A 37 -2.23 14.33 -12.67
CA GLN A 37 -2.43 14.43 -14.11
C GLN A 37 -2.70 13.09 -14.80
N ASN A 38 -2.21 11.99 -14.23
CA ASN A 38 -2.24 10.67 -14.84
C ASN A 38 -2.42 9.57 -13.79
N LYS A 39 -2.31 8.31 -14.23
CA LYS A 39 -2.44 7.13 -13.39
C LYS A 39 -1.29 7.06 -12.37
N GLU A 40 -0.08 7.37 -12.81
CA GLU A 40 1.16 7.25 -12.05
C GLU A 40 1.15 8.20 -10.85
N ASP A 41 0.73 9.45 -11.05
CA ASP A 41 0.53 10.42 -9.97
C ASP A 41 -0.51 9.93 -8.95
N CYS A 42 -1.61 9.33 -9.41
CA CYS A 42 -2.65 8.81 -8.52
C CYS A 42 -2.16 7.63 -7.69
N GLU A 43 -1.38 6.72 -8.29
CA GLU A 43 -0.80 5.58 -7.60
C GLU A 43 0.30 6.00 -6.62
N ARG A 44 1.12 6.99 -6.98
CA ARG A 44 2.11 7.61 -6.09
C ARG A 44 1.45 8.32 -4.91
N TRP A 45 0.42 9.13 -5.18
CA TRP A 45 -0.37 9.79 -4.15
C TRP A 45 -0.95 8.79 -3.16
N LEU A 46 -1.57 7.71 -3.65
CA LEU A 46 -2.16 6.69 -2.80
C LEU A 46 -1.09 5.98 -1.96
N LYS A 47 0.05 5.59 -2.54
CA LYS A 47 1.15 4.93 -1.81
C LYS A 47 1.68 5.83 -0.68
N ALA A 48 1.88 7.12 -0.96
CA ALA A 48 2.33 8.08 0.03
C ALA A 48 1.27 8.33 1.13
N TYR A 49 -0.01 8.42 0.75
CA TYR A 49 -1.11 8.55 1.70
C TYR A 49 -1.26 7.33 2.60
N GLU A 50 -1.17 6.11 2.05
CA GLU A 50 -1.18 4.85 2.80
C GLU A 50 -0.06 4.79 3.83
N SER A 51 1.14 5.22 3.44
CA SER A 51 2.30 5.25 4.33
C SER A 51 2.08 6.19 5.51
N LYS A 52 1.65 7.44 5.24
CA LYS A 52 1.42 8.45 6.28
C LYS A 52 0.24 8.12 7.19
N SER A 53 -0.92 7.81 6.61
CA SER A 53 -2.15 7.51 7.37
C SER A 53 -2.18 6.10 7.98
N ARG A 54 -1.18 5.26 7.64
CA ARG A 54 -1.11 3.82 7.99
C ARG A 54 -2.37 3.06 7.59
N THR A 55 -3.08 3.52 6.56
CA THR A 55 -4.25 2.84 6.00
C THR A 55 -3.86 2.00 4.80
N LYS A 56 -4.70 1.01 4.47
CA LYS A 56 -4.55 0.21 3.25
C LYS A 56 -5.87 0.11 2.49
N TRP A 57 -5.77 0.27 1.18
CA TRP A 57 -6.92 0.40 0.29
C TRP A 57 -6.90 -0.67 -0.80
N ILE A 58 -8.04 -1.31 -1.03
CA ILE A 58 -8.23 -2.28 -2.11
C ILE A 58 -8.99 -1.63 -3.25
N VAL A 59 -8.63 -1.99 -4.49
CA VAL A 59 -9.32 -1.50 -5.68
C VAL A 59 -10.76 -2.01 -5.67
N ALA A 60 -11.70 -1.07 -5.68
CA ALA A 60 -13.13 -1.35 -5.71
C ALA A 60 -13.65 -1.38 -7.14
N LYS A 61 -13.25 -0.37 -7.93
CA LYS A 61 -13.73 -0.13 -9.28
C LYS A 61 -12.65 0.55 -10.12
N VAL A 62 -12.47 0.08 -11.35
CA VAL A 62 -11.64 0.74 -12.38
C VAL A 62 -12.55 1.13 -13.51
N MET A 63 -12.54 2.39 -13.93
CA MET A 63 -13.27 2.81 -15.14
C MET A 63 -12.38 2.60 -16.36
N THR A 64 -12.70 1.60 -17.17
CA THR A 64 -11.89 1.19 -18.33
C THR A 64 -12.08 2.06 -19.57
N THR A 65 -13.15 2.87 -19.64
CA THR A 65 -13.44 3.76 -20.78
C THR A 65 -13.79 5.19 -20.34
N PRO A 66 -12.85 5.94 -19.76
CA PRO A 66 -13.11 7.32 -19.39
C PRO A 66 -13.09 8.23 -20.63
N PHE A 67 -14.14 8.24 -21.46
CA PHE A 67 -14.23 9.15 -22.62
C PHE A 67 -13.96 10.62 -22.24
N ARG A 68 -14.36 10.98 -21.01
CA ARG A 68 -14.28 12.34 -20.45
C ARG A 68 -13.20 12.54 -19.37
N SER A 69 -12.41 11.52 -19.04
CA SER A 69 -11.34 11.58 -18.01
C SER A 69 -10.05 10.90 -18.49
N VAL A 70 -8.91 11.26 -17.91
CA VAL A 70 -7.64 10.58 -18.16
C VAL A 70 -7.60 9.28 -17.37
N PHE A 71 -8.06 9.35 -16.12
CA PHE A 71 -8.03 8.26 -15.17
C PHE A 71 -9.23 8.36 -14.23
N HIS A 72 -9.77 7.21 -13.82
CA HIS A 72 -10.80 7.16 -12.78
C HIS A 72 -10.77 5.78 -12.11
N LYS A 73 -10.42 5.77 -10.82
CA LYS A 73 -10.34 4.56 -10.01
C LYS A 73 -10.89 4.86 -8.62
N MET A 74 -11.59 3.87 -8.07
CA MET A 74 -12.14 3.91 -6.73
C MET A 74 -11.50 2.80 -5.90
N TRP A 75 -11.16 3.14 -4.67
CA TRP A 75 -10.64 2.24 -3.67
C TRP A 75 -11.54 2.25 -2.43
N MET A 76 -11.52 1.14 -1.70
CA MET A 76 -12.22 0.97 -0.44
C MET A 76 -11.26 0.42 0.60
N CYS A 77 -11.55 0.62 1.87
CA CYS A 77 -10.74 0.07 2.94
C CYS A 77 -10.56 -1.46 2.77
N HIS A 78 -9.38 -1.96 3.09
CA HIS A 78 -9.09 -3.38 3.04
C HIS A 78 -9.95 -4.23 3.99
N LEU A 79 -10.68 -3.64 4.96
CA LEU A 79 -11.68 -4.31 5.82
C LEU A 79 -13.14 -4.13 5.36
N SER A 80 -13.37 -3.50 4.20
CA SER A 80 -14.69 -3.51 3.56
C SER A 80 -15.19 -4.92 3.28
N ASN A 81 -16.49 -5.10 3.05
CA ASN A 81 -17.09 -6.40 2.70
C ASN A 81 -16.82 -6.86 1.26
N ARG A 82 -16.04 -6.09 0.49
CA ARG A 82 -15.77 -6.36 -0.92
C ARG A 82 -14.98 -7.65 -1.10
N ASN A 83 -15.51 -8.53 -1.95
CA ASN A 83 -14.91 -9.82 -2.29
C ASN A 83 -14.67 -10.72 -1.06
N LYS A 84 -15.53 -10.61 -0.04
CA LYS A 84 -15.47 -11.40 1.19
C LYS A 84 -16.83 -12.00 1.51
N SER A 85 -16.81 -13.14 2.19
CA SER A 85 -18.01 -13.73 2.77
C SER A 85 -18.55 -12.85 3.91
N LYS A 86 -19.84 -13.00 4.21
CA LYS A 86 -20.52 -12.27 5.30
C LYS A 86 -19.88 -12.56 6.67
N ASP A 87 -19.46 -13.80 6.89
CA ASP A 87 -18.86 -14.27 8.16
C ASP A 87 -17.33 -14.12 8.20
N SER A 88 -16.75 -13.35 7.28
CA SER A 88 -15.30 -13.19 7.21
C SER A 88 -14.79 -12.34 8.35
N GLN A 89 -13.89 -12.92 9.16
CA GLN A 89 -13.09 -12.18 10.16
C GLN A 89 -12.20 -11.10 9.54
N ARG A 90 -12.10 -11.05 8.20
CA ARG A 90 -11.36 -10.03 7.46
C ARG A 90 -12.24 -8.85 7.06
N SER A 91 -13.49 -8.77 7.52
CA SER A 91 -14.40 -7.67 7.22
C SER A 91 -15.03 -7.09 8.47
N THR A 92 -15.06 -5.77 8.54
CA THR A 92 -15.84 -5.01 9.52
C THR A 92 -16.97 -4.23 8.84
N ASP A 93 -17.26 -4.53 7.57
CA ASP A 93 -18.13 -3.73 6.69
C ASP A 93 -17.75 -2.23 6.63
N CYS A 94 -16.45 -1.94 6.72
CA CYS A 94 -15.92 -0.58 6.68
C CYS A 94 -16.32 0.15 5.37
N LYS A 95 -16.92 1.33 5.51
CA LYS A 95 -17.42 2.16 4.39
C LYS A 95 -16.43 3.23 3.92
N ALA A 96 -15.25 3.30 4.53
CA ALA A 96 -14.22 4.22 4.09
C ALA A 96 -13.85 3.94 2.61
N LYS A 97 -13.76 5.01 1.82
CA LYS A 97 -13.48 4.95 0.38
C LYS A 97 -12.71 6.16 -0.11
N ILE A 98 -11.94 5.95 -1.17
CA ILE A 98 -11.22 6.98 -1.92
C ILE A 98 -11.64 6.86 -3.37
N ASP A 99 -12.14 7.92 -3.98
CA ASP A 99 -12.49 7.97 -5.38
C ASP A 99 -11.73 9.10 -6.07
N ILE A 100 -10.84 8.75 -7.01
CA ILE A 100 -10.02 9.72 -7.73
C ILE A 100 -10.39 9.69 -9.21
N LYS A 101 -10.75 10.87 -9.71
CA LYS A 101 -11.03 11.11 -11.12
C LYS A 101 -10.18 12.25 -11.65
N VAL A 102 -9.35 11.96 -12.64
CA VAL A 102 -8.53 12.96 -13.32
C VAL A 102 -9.23 13.42 -14.60
N LYS A 103 -9.56 14.72 -14.68
CA LYS A 103 -10.21 15.31 -15.86
C LYS A 103 -9.20 15.55 -16.97
N LYS A 104 -9.63 15.40 -18.23
CA LYS A 104 -8.84 15.82 -19.41
C LYS A 104 -8.71 17.34 -19.42
N LEU A 105 -7.50 17.85 -19.64
CA LEU A 105 -7.29 19.29 -19.89
C LEU A 105 -7.52 19.57 -21.39
N ASN A 106 -8.62 20.24 -21.70
CA ASN A 106 -8.86 20.80 -23.03
C ASN A 106 -9.58 22.15 -22.89
N ARG A 107 -9.71 22.89 -23.99
CA ARG A 107 -10.33 24.23 -23.99
C ARG A 107 -11.74 24.20 -23.39
N ASN A 108 -12.53 23.17 -23.69
CA ASN A 108 -13.91 23.04 -23.22
C ASN A 108 -14.00 22.74 -21.72
N THR A 109 -13.13 21.87 -21.19
CA THR A 109 -13.10 21.55 -19.76
C THR A 109 -12.56 22.72 -18.95
N LYS A 110 -11.50 23.41 -19.41
CA LYS A 110 -10.97 24.64 -18.80
C LYS A 110 -12.02 25.74 -18.71
N ARG A 111 -12.87 25.88 -19.73
CA ARG A 111 -13.98 26.87 -19.73
C ARG A 111 -15.01 26.58 -18.64
N LYS A 112 -15.33 25.30 -18.40
CA LYS A 112 -16.39 24.87 -17.47
C LYS A 112 -15.91 24.73 -16.02
N ASP A 113 -14.63 24.46 -15.80
CA ASP A 113 -14.08 24.14 -14.49
C ASP A 113 -12.99 25.15 -14.09
N LYS A 114 -13.29 25.99 -13.09
CA LYS A 114 -12.38 27.04 -12.60
C LYS A 114 -11.04 26.50 -12.11
N TYR A 115 -11.01 25.27 -11.57
CA TYR A 115 -9.80 24.67 -11.00
C TYR A 115 -8.78 24.26 -12.08
N LEU A 116 -9.24 24.04 -13.32
CA LEU A 116 -8.37 23.73 -14.45
C LEU A 116 -7.71 24.98 -15.08
N ARG A 117 -8.10 26.18 -14.64
CA ARG A 117 -7.53 27.47 -15.07
C ARG A 117 -6.43 27.98 -14.14
N ARG A 118 -6.20 27.30 -13.02
CA ARG A 118 -5.13 27.63 -12.07
C ARG A 118 -3.76 27.21 -12.62
N ASP A 119 -2.73 27.74 -11.98
CA ASP A 119 -1.34 27.35 -12.21
C ASP A 119 -0.71 26.87 -10.89
N PRO A 120 -0.37 25.58 -10.74
CA PRO A 120 -0.65 24.49 -11.69
C PRO A 120 -2.15 24.14 -11.74
N PRO A 121 -2.63 23.50 -12.82
CA PRO A 121 -4.03 23.09 -12.94
C PRO A 121 -4.36 21.94 -11.98
N LEU A 122 -5.47 22.07 -11.24
CA LEU A 122 -5.94 21.04 -10.31
C LEU A 122 -6.92 20.09 -11.01
N SER A 123 -6.37 19.18 -11.81
CA SER A 123 -7.12 18.26 -12.69
C SER A 123 -7.85 17.13 -12.00
N ALA A 124 -7.38 16.71 -10.84
CA ALA A 124 -7.99 15.64 -10.07
C ALA A 124 -9.18 16.16 -9.26
N VAL A 125 -10.24 15.35 -9.23
CA VAL A 125 -11.35 15.45 -8.28
C VAL A 125 -11.31 14.22 -7.42
N MET A 126 -11.18 14.41 -6.11
CA MET A 126 -10.97 13.35 -5.13
C MET A 126 -12.10 13.39 -4.11
N HIS A 127 -12.89 12.32 -4.02
CA HIS A 127 -13.90 12.16 -2.98
C HIS A 127 -13.36 11.18 -1.95
N LEU A 128 -13.12 11.68 -0.74
CA LEU A 128 -12.57 10.91 0.36
C LEU A 128 -13.63 10.72 1.44
N VAL A 129 -13.93 9.47 1.78
CA VAL A 129 -14.68 9.10 2.99
C VAL A 129 -13.70 8.41 3.91
N LEU A 130 -13.23 9.12 4.93
CA LEU A 130 -12.13 8.69 5.79
C LEU A 130 -12.60 8.19 7.16
N LYS A 131 -13.91 8.08 7.36
CA LYS A 131 -14.49 7.49 8.57
C LYS A 131 -14.34 5.97 8.53
N HIS A 132 -13.43 5.46 9.36
CA HIS A 132 -13.30 4.03 9.64
C HIS A 132 -14.19 3.63 10.83
N ASN A 133 -14.65 2.37 10.84
CA ASN A 133 -15.38 1.79 11.98
C ASN A 133 -14.54 0.79 12.78
N HIS A 134 -13.24 0.78 12.55
CA HIS A 134 -12.26 -0.09 13.20
C HIS A 134 -10.99 0.72 13.48
N HIS A 135 -10.18 0.24 14.42
CA HIS A 135 -8.85 0.81 14.64
C HIS A 135 -7.96 0.47 13.43
N VAL A 136 -7.24 1.45 12.92
CA VAL A 136 -6.40 1.27 11.72
C VAL A 136 -5.06 0.62 12.09
N GLN A 137 -4.54 0.91 13.27
CA GLN A 137 -3.24 0.41 13.79
C GLN A 137 -3.47 -0.61 14.91
N CYS A 138 -4.08 -1.73 14.60
CA CYS A 138 -4.26 -2.82 15.56
C CYS A 138 -3.80 -4.12 14.91
N ASP A 139 -3.07 -4.95 15.64
CA ASP A 139 -2.48 -6.21 15.15
C ASP A 139 -3.52 -7.14 14.51
N SER A 140 -4.74 -7.14 15.07
CA SER A 140 -5.87 -7.90 14.54
C SER A 140 -6.24 -7.51 13.11
N VAL A 141 -5.94 -6.27 12.70
CA VAL A 141 -6.16 -5.71 11.37
C VAL A 141 -4.90 -5.85 10.52
N LEU A 142 -3.73 -5.49 11.07
CA LEU A 142 -2.45 -5.42 10.37
C LEU A 142 -2.03 -6.78 9.78
N LYS A 143 -2.32 -7.90 10.46
CA LYS A 143 -2.02 -9.25 9.94
C LYS A 143 -2.69 -9.57 8.59
N TYR A 144 -3.79 -8.89 8.25
CA TYR A 144 -4.52 -9.10 7.01
C TYR A 144 -4.05 -8.23 5.84
N LEU A 145 -3.06 -7.36 6.05
CA LEU A 145 -2.51 -6.53 4.98
C LEU A 145 -1.88 -7.38 3.87
N ARG A 146 -1.85 -6.84 2.66
CA ARG A 146 -1.19 -7.49 1.52
C ARG A 146 0.33 -7.34 1.67
N ILE A 147 1.07 -8.37 1.30
CA ILE A 147 2.53 -8.34 1.26
C ILE A 147 2.97 -7.14 0.41
N SER A 148 3.92 -6.35 0.91
CA SER A 148 4.51 -5.27 0.12
C SER A 148 5.28 -5.84 -1.07
N GLN A 149 5.49 -5.02 -2.09
CA GLN A 149 6.26 -5.44 -3.26
C GLN A 149 7.73 -5.73 -2.88
N GLU A 150 8.31 -4.90 -2.01
CA GLU A 150 9.68 -5.06 -1.51
C GLU A 150 9.86 -6.38 -0.76
N VAL A 151 8.93 -6.74 0.12
CA VAL A 151 8.96 -8.02 0.85
C VAL A 151 8.70 -9.19 -0.09
N THR A 152 7.84 -9.02 -1.09
CA THR A 152 7.62 -10.04 -2.11
C THR A 152 8.92 -10.37 -2.84
N GLU A 153 9.65 -9.35 -3.28
CA GLU A 153 10.95 -9.50 -3.95
C GLU A 153 12.00 -10.14 -3.03
N GLU A 154 12.00 -9.76 -1.75
CA GLU A 154 12.89 -10.36 -0.76
C GLU A 154 12.62 -11.87 -0.55
N PHE A 155 11.36 -12.28 -0.43
CA PHE A 155 11.02 -13.70 -0.36
C PHE A 155 11.37 -14.46 -1.64
N GLU A 156 11.24 -13.82 -2.81
CA GLU A 156 11.71 -14.41 -4.07
C GLU A 156 13.23 -14.59 -4.11
N CYS A 157 14.02 -13.74 -3.44
CA CYS A 157 15.45 -14.00 -3.22
C CYS A 157 15.67 -15.26 -2.37
N TYR A 158 15.00 -15.38 -1.21
CA TYR A 158 15.15 -16.56 -0.36
C TYR A 158 14.84 -17.86 -1.11
N PHE A 159 13.80 -17.87 -1.95
CA PHE A 159 13.46 -19.05 -2.75
C PHE A 159 14.49 -19.36 -3.83
N ARG A 160 15.12 -18.33 -4.43
CA ARG A 160 16.23 -18.51 -5.37
C ARG A 160 17.46 -19.11 -4.68
N ASP A 161 17.68 -18.74 -3.42
CA ASP A 161 18.76 -19.27 -2.58
C ASP A 161 18.48 -20.71 -2.08
N GLY A 162 17.32 -21.29 -2.46
CA GLY A 162 16.96 -22.66 -2.17
C GLY A 162 16.22 -22.84 -0.84
N LEU A 163 15.88 -21.76 -0.13
CA LEU A 163 15.17 -21.85 1.15
C LEU A 163 13.73 -22.31 0.91
N THR A 164 13.27 -23.20 1.80
CA THR A 164 11.87 -23.58 1.90
C THR A 164 11.03 -22.42 2.46
N PRO A 165 9.70 -22.40 2.26
CA PRO A 165 8.83 -21.39 2.84
C PRO A 165 8.96 -21.22 4.36
N ILE A 166 9.30 -22.28 5.09
CA ILE A 166 9.46 -22.25 6.55
C ILE A 166 10.77 -21.54 6.90
N GLU A 167 11.89 -21.98 6.34
CA GLU A 167 13.21 -21.37 6.56
C GLU A 167 13.22 -19.89 6.12
N ALA A 168 12.58 -19.58 5.00
CA ALA A 168 12.41 -18.21 4.52
C ALA A 168 11.66 -17.34 5.53
N CYS A 169 10.60 -17.85 6.17
CA CYS A 169 9.90 -17.14 7.23
C CYS A 169 10.81 -16.90 8.45
N GLU A 170 11.57 -17.91 8.88
CA GLU A 170 12.47 -17.81 10.05
C GLU A 170 13.56 -16.75 9.82
N VAL A 171 14.24 -16.81 8.67
CA VAL A 171 15.27 -15.84 8.29
C VAL A 171 14.68 -14.43 8.21
N HIS A 172 13.50 -14.28 7.61
CA HIS A 172 12.84 -12.99 7.50
C HIS A 172 12.44 -12.42 8.86
N GLU A 173 11.90 -13.26 9.75
CA GLU A 173 11.52 -12.88 11.10
C GLU A 173 12.74 -12.45 11.92
N MET A 174 13.85 -13.19 11.82
CA MET A 174 15.13 -12.80 12.43
C MET A 174 15.60 -11.44 11.92
N LYS A 175 15.54 -11.20 10.60
CA LYS A 175 15.90 -9.91 10.01
C LYS A 175 15.01 -8.78 10.57
N ILE A 176 13.71 -9.00 10.73
CA ILE A 176 12.80 -8.00 11.31
C ILE A 176 13.15 -7.73 12.78
N LYS A 177 13.48 -8.76 13.56
CA LYS A 177 13.86 -8.62 14.99
C LYS A 177 15.15 -7.85 15.20
N LEU A 178 16.12 -8.00 14.28
CA LEU A 178 17.38 -7.26 14.31
C LEU A 178 17.20 -5.78 13.90
N ASN A 179 16.12 -5.48 13.18
CA ASN A 179 15.76 -4.12 12.80
C ASN A 179 14.93 -3.45 13.90
N GLY A 180 15.05 -2.14 14.06
CA GLY A 180 14.24 -1.38 15.03
C GLY A 180 12.72 -1.54 14.79
N ASN A 181 11.92 -1.37 15.85
CA ASN A 181 10.46 -1.53 15.86
C ASN A 181 9.95 -2.96 15.57
N ALA A 182 10.68 -3.98 16.04
CA ALA A 182 10.35 -5.39 15.84
C ALA A 182 8.89 -5.72 16.16
N ASP A 183 8.36 -5.31 17.32
CA ASP A 183 7.00 -5.68 17.75
C ASP A 183 5.91 -5.26 16.76
N ILE A 184 5.99 -4.02 16.25
CA ILE A 184 5.00 -3.48 15.29
C ILE A 184 5.17 -4.18 13.93
N ASN A 185 6.41 -4.35 13.48
CA ASN A 185 6.72 -4.91 12.16
C ASN A 185 6.37 -6.41 12.09
N LEU A 186 6.50 -7.13 13.20
CA LEU A 186 6.13 -8.55 13.30
C LEU A 186 4.62 -8.77 13.20
N ALA A 187 3.81 -7.82 13.67
CA ALA A 187 2.35 -7.88 13.56
C ALA A 187 1.83 -7.45 12.18
N ASP A 188 2.63 -6.70 11.41
CA ASP A 188 2.24 -6.17 10.11
C ASP A 188 2.34 -7.25 9.02
N GLY A 189 1.18 -7.74 8.56
CA GLY A 189 1.11 -8.77 7.53
C GLY A 189 1.58 -8.34 6.13
N SER A 190 1.91 -7.05 5.93
CA SER A 190 2.60 -6.53 4.74
C SER A 190 4.12 -6.62 4.83
N LEU A 191 4.67 -6.61 6.05
CA LEU A 191 6.09 -6.73 6.36
C LEU A 191 6.44 -8.17 6.76
N ASN A 192 5.72 -8.75 7.72
CA ASN A 192 5.85 -10.12 8.18
C ASN A 192 4.65 -10.98 7.71
N PRO A 193 4.70 -11.55 6.49
CA PRO A 193 3.60 -12.35 5.98
C PRO A 193 3.47 -13.68 6.74
N SER A 194 2.24 -14.06 7.09
CA SER A 194 1.96 -15.38 7.65
C SER A 194 2.44 -16.51 6.71
N LEU A 195 2.88 -17.63 7.26
CA LEU A 195 3.36 -18.81 6.50
C LEU A 195 2.43 -19.21 5.33
N ARG A 196 1.10 -19.17 5.52
CA ARG A 196 0.13 -19.45 4.45
C ARG A 196 0.28 -18.52 3.23
N LYS A 197 0.55 -17.24 3.46
CA LYS A 197 0.80 -16.25 2.38
C LYS A 197 2.14 -16.56 1.70
N VAL A 198 3.15 -16.96 2.46
CA VAL A 198 4.47 -17.33 1.92
C VAL A 198 4.40 -18.59 1.06
N TYR A 199 3.65 -19.63 1.46
CA TYR A 199 3.37 -20.78 0.58
C TYR A 199 2.68 -20.37 -0.72
N HIS A 200 1.70 -19.47 -0.65
CA HIS A 200 1.05 -18.96 -1.84
C HIS A 200 2.05 -18.25 -2.77
N LEU A 201 2.95 -17.43 -2.20
CA LEU A 201 4.00 -16.76 -2.95
C LEU A 201 4.97 -17.77 -3.57
N PHE A 202 5.45 -18.75 -2.81
CA PHE A 202 6.34 -19.81 -3.28
C PHE A 202 5.75 -20.60 -4.45
N HIS A 203 4.48 -21.01 -4.36
CA HIS A 203 3.83 -21.71 -5.46
C HIS A 203 3.64 -20.83 -6.70
N LYS A 204 3.35 -19.53 -6.51
CA LYS A 204 3.26 -18.58 -7.61
C LYS A 204 4.62 -18.40 -8.28
N TRP A 205 5.67 -18.17 -7.50
CA TRP A 205 7.05 -18.06 -7.95
C TRP A 205 7.48 -19.32 -8.71
N ARG A 206 7.29 -20.51 -8.12
CA ARG A 206 7.66 -21.78 -8.75
C ARG A 206 6.96 -22.00 -10.08
N ARG A 207 5.68 -21.62 -10.20
CA ARG A 207 4.94 -21.70 -11.48
C ARG A 207 5.53 -20.79 -12.55
N VAL A 208 5.95 -19.58 -12.18
CA VAL A 208 6.56 -18.62 -13.10
C VAL A 208 7.92 -19.12 -13.55
N THR A 209 8.77 -19.56 -12.60
CA THR A 209 10.11 -20.10 -12.88
C THR A 209 10.05 -21.39 -13.71
N ALA A 210 9.13 -22.32 -13.39
CA ALA A 210 8.96 -23.56 -14.15
C ALA A 210 8.41 -23.33 -15.57
N ALA A 211 7.68 -22.24 -15.81
CA ALA A 211 7.20 -21.85 -17.13
C ALA A 211 8.27 -21.14 -18.00
N GLY A 212 9.52 -21.10 -17.55
CA GLY A 212 10.63 -20.51 -18.31
C GLY A 212 10.69 -18.98 -18.27
N ALA A 213 9.88 -18.32 -17.44
CA ALA A 213 10.00 -16.89 -17.20
C ALA A 213 11.22 -16.63 -16.29
N GLN A 214 12.25 -16.00 -16.86
CA GLN A 214 13.43 -15.58 -16.10
C GLN A 214 13.01 -14.51 -15.06
N PRO A 215 13.35 -14.66 -13.77
CA PRO A 215 13.10 -13.62 -12.79
C PRO A 215 13.95 -12.38 -13.10
N ILE A 216 13.43 -11.20 -12.73
CA ILE A 216 14.07 -9.90 -12.90
C ILE A 216 15.48 -9.97 -12.30
N LYS A 217 16.49 -9.72 -13.14
CA LYS A 217 17.89 -9.57 -12.70
C LYS A 217 17.99 -8.29 -11.87
N THR A 218 17.97 -8.43 -10.55
CA THR A 218 18.53 -7.40 -9.67
C THR A 218 20.02 -7.66 -9.60
N ASP A 219 20.79 -6.97 -10.44
CA ASP A 219 22.24 -6.86 -10.26
C ASP A 219 22.51 -6.23 -8.90
N THR A 220 22.89 -7.07 -7.93
CA THR A 220 23.90 -6.85 -6.88
C THR A 220 23.75 -7.97 -5.86
N LEU A 221 24.65 -8.96 -5.94
CA LEU A 221 24.89 -9.90 -4.86
C LEU A 221 25.29 -9.12 -3.60
N ARG A 222 24.39 -9.03 -2.62
CA ARG A 222 24.76 -8.96 -1.21
C ARG A 222 24.41 -10.33 -0.64
N ASP A 223 25.41 -11.01 -0.07
CA ASP A 223 25.27 -12.28 0.65
C ASP A 223 24.89 -11.97 2.12
N PRO A 224 23.60 -11.88 2.51
CA PRO A 224 23.21 -11.67 3.91
C PRO A 224 23.68 -12.80 4.83
N LEU A 225 23.94 -14.00 4.29
CA LEU A 225 24.49 -15.14 5.03
C LEU A 225 25.95 -14.94 5.46
N LYS A 226 26.76 -14.17 4.72
CA LYS A 226 28.15 -13.89 5.15
C LYS A 226 28.20 -12.86 6.29
N GLU A 227 27.33 -11.85 6.27
CA GLU A 227 27.26 -10.85 7.34
C GLU A 227 26.71 -11.41 8.66
N ALA A 228 25.70 -12.28 8.60
CA ALA A 228 25.16 -12.95 9.80
C ALA A 228 26.16 -13.92 10.45
N VAL A 229 26.94 -14.65 9.65
CA VAL A 229 27.99 -15.55 10.14
C VAL A 229 29.19 -14.77 10.71
N GLN A 230 29.52 -13.60 10.15
CA GLN A 230 30.59 -12.73 10.68
C GLN A 230 30.23 -12.17 12.07
N CYS A 231 28.98 -11.76 12.31
CA CYS A 231 28.53 -11.27 13.61
C CYS A 231 28.55 -12.35 14.70
N LEU A 232 28.23 -13.61 14.37
CA LEU A 232 28.27 -14.72 15.32
C LEU A 232 29.71 -15.08 15.70
N ASN A 233 30.64 -15.10 14.72
CA ASN A 233 32.04 -15.46 14.96
C ASN A 233 32.81 -14.41 15.78
N ASN A 234 32.42 -13.13 15.69
CA ASN A 234 33.06 -12.04 16.45
C ASN A 234 32.59 -11.97 17.92
N HIS A 235 31.44 -12.54 18.26
CA HIS A 235 30.97 -12.61 19.65
C HIS A 235 31.53 -13.81 20.44
N SER A 236 31.94 -14.88 19.76
CA SER A 236 32.58 -16.04 20.40
C SER A 236 34.06 -15.82 20.77
N THR A 237 34.69 -14.75 20.27
CA THR A 237 36.11 -14.42 20.51
C THR A 237 36.34 -13.41 21.65
N GLN A 238 35.29 -12.95 22.33
CA GLN A 238 35.39 -12.07 23.51
C GLN A 238 35.07 -12.74 24.86
N LEU A 239 34.92 -14.07 24.89
CA LEU A 239 34.70 -14.85 26.12
C LEU A 239 35.77 -15.92 26.39
N CYS A 240 36.98 -15.73 25.86
CA CYS A 240 38.19 -16.43 26.30
C CYS A 240 39.25 -15.43 26.75
#